data_AF-A0A3R8R8J3-F1
#
_entry.id   AF-A0A3R8R8J3-F1
#
_cell.length_a   1.000
_cell.length_b   1.000
_cell.length_c   1.000
_cell.angle_alpha   90.00
_cell.angle_beta   90.00
_cell.angle_gamma   90.00
#
_symmetry.space_group_name_H-M   'P 1'
#
loop_
_entity.id
_entity.type
_entity.pdbx_description
1 polymer ?
#
loop_
_entity_poly.entity_id
_entity_poly.type
_entity_poly.pdbx_seq_one_letter_code
_entity_poly.pdbx_strand_id
1 'polypeptide(L)' 'MYKLDFVVNGGWIFPIGVYETKEDVKQAIYWHIYSYSAIQRPVFRTSGSDEVKRVDYGACDCYFLVKEVES' A
#
# COMPACT_ATOMS: atom_id res chain seq x y z
N MET A 1 -9.44 4.45 -11.40
CA MET A 1 -8.46 5.05 -10.47
C MET A 1 -8.09 4.04 -9.39
N TYR A 2 -7.01 4.28 -8.64
CA TYR A 2 -6.53 3.40 -7.58
C TYR A 2 -6.41 4.15 -6.26
N LYS A 3 -7.20 3.75 -5.26
CA LYS A 3 -7.07 4.25 -3.89
C LYS A 3 -5.98 3.47 -3.17
N LEU A 4 -5.07 4.18 -2.50
CA LEU A 4 -4.02 3.63 -1.67
C LEU A 4 -4.24 4.04 -0.21
N ASP A 5 -4.39 3.05 0.66
CA ASP A 5 -4.43 3.20 2.10
C ASP A 5 -3.26 2.44 2.73
N PHE A 6 -2.74 2.94 3.86
CA PHE A 6 -1.77 2.23 4.70
C PHE A 6 -2.42 1.82 6.01
N VAL A 7 -2.29 0.55 6.37
CA VAL A 7 -2.83 -0.03 7.58
C VAL A 7 -1.69 -0.27 8.57
N VAL A 8 -1.89 0.18 9.80
CA VAL A 8 -0.94 0.00 10.92
C VAL A 8 -1.62 -0.81 12.03
N ASN A 9 -0.85 -1.66 12.71
CA ASN A 9 -1.32 -2.51 13.81
C ASN A 9 -2.60 -3.31 13.45
N GLY A 10 -2.72 -3.74 12.19
CA GLY A 10 -3.80 -4.59 11.71
C GLY A 10 -5.17 -3.92 11.55
N GLY A 11 -5.33 -2.63 11.86
CA GLY A 11 -6.64 -1.98 11.83
C GLY A 11 -6.69 -0.45 11.74
N TRP A 12 -5.58 0.26 11.96
CA TRP A 12 -5.55 1.72 11.83
C TRP A 12 -5.29 2.11 10.39
N ILE A 13 -6.26 2.72 9.73
CA ILE A 13 -6.21 3.04 8.30
C ILE A 13 -5.83 4.50 8.09
N PHE A 14 -4.76 4.73 7.34
CA PHE A 14 -4.27 6.04 6.92
C PHE A 14 -4.41 6.19 5.40
N PRO A 15 -5.28 7.08 4.92
CA PRO A 15 -5.38 7.36 3.48
C PRO A 15 -4.08 7.99 2.98
N ILE A 16 -3.46 7.41 1.96
CA ILE A 16 -2.29 7.99 1.31
C ILE A 16 -2.73 8.84 0.11
N GLY A 17 -3.62 8.32 -0.72
CA GLY A 17 -4.11 9.06 -1.88
C GLY A 17 -4.88 8.22 -2.89
N VAL A 18 -5.27 8.88 -3.98
CA VAL A 18 -5.86 8.26 -5.17
C VAL A 18 -4.96 8.57 -6.35
N TYR A 19 -4.72 7.55 -7.18
CA TYR A 19 -3.76 7.59 -8.28
C TYR A 19 -4.40 7.09 -9.57
N GLU A 20 -3.96 7.63 -10.70
CA GLU A 20 -4.50 7.25 -12.01
C GLU A 20 -3.98 5.88 -12.46
N THR A 21 -2.70 5.60 -12.20
CA THR A 21 -2.05 4.37 -12.70
C THR A 21 -1.53 3.49 -11.57
N LYS A 22 -1.40 2.19 -11.86
CA LYS A 22 -0.76 1.23 -10.94
C LYS A 22 0.72 1.57 -10.67
N GLU A 23 1.38 2.24 -11.62
CA GLU A 23 2.79 2.62 -11.47
C GLU A 23 2.94 3.78 -10.47
N ASP A 24 2.03 4.75 -10.49
CA ASP A 24 1.97 5.82 -9.49
C ASP A 24 1.73 5.26 -8.08
N VAL A 25 0.86 4.25 -7.94
CA VAL A 25 0.64 3.55 -6.68
C VAL A 25 1.93 2.89 -6.17
N LYS A 26 2.65 2.17 -7.04
CA LYS A 26 3.92 1.54 -6.66
C LYS A 26 4.91 2.61 -6.19
N GLN A 27 5.05 3.70 -6.93
CA GLN A 27 5.97 4.78 -6.59
C GLN A 27 5.60 5.41 -5.24
N ALA A 28 4.32 5.63 -4.98
CA ALA A 28 3.82 6.13 -3.70
C ALA A 28 4.13 5.18 -2.53
N ILE A 29 3.97 3.86 -2.73
CA ILE A 29 4.36 2.84 -1.75
C ILE A 29 5.86 2.94 -1.43
N TYR A 30 6.72 2.97 -2.45
CA TYR A 30 8.17 3.09 -2.25
C TYR A 30 8.55 4.37 -1.50
N TRP A 31 7.96 5.51 -1.86
CA TRP A 31 8.18 6.78 -1.16
C TRP A 31 7.73 6.72 0.30
N HIS A 32 6.55 6.16 0.57
CA HIS A 32 6.05 6.02 1.93
C HIS A 32 6.99 5.18 2.80
N ILE A 33 7.44 4.03 2.29
CA ILE A 33 8.40 3.18 3.00
C ILE A 33 9.71 3.93 3.22
N TYR A 34 10.25 4.59 2.20
CA TYR A 34 11.50 5.33 2.30
C TYR A 34 11.44 6.46 3.34
N SER A 35 10.31 7.17 3.42
CA SER A 35 10.14 8.30 4.35
C SER A 35 9.83 7.88 5.78
N TYR A 36 9.12 6.76 5.98
CA TYR A 36 8.53 6.42 7.28
C TYR A 36 8.94 5.05 7.85
N SER A 37 9.76 4.27 7.15
CA SER A 37 10.24 2.96 7.61
C SER A 37 11.75 2.93 7.82
N ALA A 38 12.18 2.15 8.81
CA ALA A 38 13.60 1.80 8.99
C ALA A 38 14.06 0.66 8.04
N ILE A 39 13.15 0.07 7.25
CA ILE A 39 13.46 -1.04 6.34
C ILE A 39 14.11 -0.51 5.06
N GLN A 40 15.42 -0.70 4.93
CA GLN A 40 16.19 -0.23 3.78
C GLN A 40 16.03 -1.08 2.51
N ARG A 41 15.65 -2.35 2.66
CA ARG A 41 15.49 -3.30 1.54
C ARG A 41 14.18 -4.07 1.70
N PRO A 42 13.02 -3.43 1.41
CA PRO A 42 11.72 -4.06 1.60
C PRO A 42 11.55 -5.25 0.64
N VAL A 43 11.02 -6.34 1.19
CA VAL A 43 10.53 -7.47 0.40
C VAL A 43 9.01 -7.41 0.42
N PHE A 44 8.42 -7.42 -0.77
CA PHE A 44 6.98 -7.29 -0.93
C PHE A 44 6.32 -8.65 -1.06
N ARG A 45 5.17 -8.81 -0.42
CA ARG A 45 4.25 -9.92 -0.67
C ARG A 45 2.88 -9.35 -1.01
N THR A 46 2.22 -9.97 -1.98
CA THR A 46 0.90 -9.52 -2.43
C THR A 46 -0.13 -10.61 -2.16
N SER A 47 -1.31 -10.21 -1.72
CA SER A 47 -2.46 -11.07 -1.47
C SER A 47 -3.77 -10.32 -1.73
N GLY A 48 -4.91 -10.97 -1.58
CA GLY A 48 -6.24 -10.35 -1.74
C GLY A 48 -6.96 -10.72 -3.04
N SER A 49 -8.07 -10.03 -3.30
CA SER A 49 -8.94 -10.23 -4.47
C SER A 49 -8.55 -9.31 -5.62
N ASP A 50 -9.26 -9.35 -6.75
CA ASP A 50 -9.00 -8.44 -7.86
C ASP A 50 -9.46 -7.01 -7.58
N GLU A 51 -10.48 -6.84 -6.74
CA GLU A 51 -10.99 -5.53 -6.33
C GLU A 51 -10.08 -4.84 -5.30
N VAL A 52 -9.48 -5.63 -4.39
CA VAL A 52 -8.62 -5.13 -3.32
C VAL A 52 -7.38 -6.01 -3.20
N LYS A 53 -6.23 -5.42 -3.51
CA LYS A 53 -4.92 -6.05 -3.31
C LYS A 53 -4.30 -5.53 -2.03
N ARG A 54 -3.81 -6.46 -1.21
CA ARG A 54 -2.98 -6.19 -0.03
C ARG A 54 -1.52 -6.34 -0.40
N VAL A 55 -0.70 -5.37 0.00
CA VAL A 55 0.75 -5.37 -0.21
C VAL A 55 1.43 -5.28 1.15
N ASP A 56 1.98 -6.40 1.59
CA ASP A 56 2.75 -6.50 2.83
C ASP A 56 4.21 -6.13 2.59
N TYR A 57 4.80 -5.40 3.54
CA TYR A 57 6.23 -5.18 3.59
C TYR A 57 6.71 -5.20 5.06
N GLY A 58 7.69 -6.06 5.37
CA GLY A 58 8.15 -6.22 6.75
C GLY A 58 7.15 -6.96 7.63
N ALA A 59 6.50 -6.24 8.57
CA ALA A 59 5.60 -6.83 9.57
C ALA A 59 4.21 -7.14 8.98
N CYS A 60 3.57 -8.21 9.46
CA CYS A 60 2.27 -8.66 8.92
C CYS A 60 1.07 -7.80 9.35
N ASP A 61 1.27 -6.87 10.28
CA ASP A 61 0.25 -5.95 10.77
C ASP A 61 0.40 -4.54 10.18
N CYS A 62 1.44 -4.30 9.36
CA CYS A 62 1.66 -3.07 8.62
C CYS A 62 1.66 -3.35 7.11
N TYR A 63 0.63 -2.90 6.40
CA TYR A 63 0.45 -3.25 4.98
C TYR A 63 -0.30 -2.17 4.22
N PHE A 64 -0.12 -2.13 2.91
CA PHE A 64 -0.91 -1.27 2.02
C PHE A 64 -2.14 -2.01 1.51
N LEU A 65 -3.23 -1.27 1.34
CA LEU A 65 -4.40 -1.69 0.60
C LEU A 65 -4.51 -0.85 -0.67
N VAL A 66 -4.57 -1.53 -1.81
CA VAL A 66 -4.78 -0.94 -3.12
C VAL A 66 -6.16 -1.38 -3.60
N LYS A 67 -7.06 -0.42 -3.76
CA LYS A 67 -8.42 -0.67 -4.24
C LYS A 67 -8.64 0.03 -5.57
N GLU A 68 -9.16 -0.72 -6.55
CA GLU A 68 -9.65 -0.10 -7.78
C GLU A 68 -10.97 0.62 -7.48
N VAL A 69 -11.04 1.89 -7.87
CA VAL A 69 -12.21 2.74 -7.69
C VAL A 69 -12.67 3.25 -9.04
N GLU A 70 -13.98 3.21 -9.25
CA GLU A 70 -14.64 3.77 -10.42
C GLU A 70 -14.45 5.29 -10.44
N SER A 71 -14.34 5.84 -11.65
CA SER A 71 -14.19 7.28 -11.88
C SER A 71 -15.47 8.06 -11.63
#